data_AF-A0A3M2DPU7-F1
#
_entry.id   AF-A0A3M2DPU7-F1
#
_cell.length_a   1.000
_cell.length_b   1.000
_cell.length_c   1.000
_cell.angle_alpha   90.00
_cell.angle_beta   90.00
_cell.angle_gamma   90.00
#
_symmetry.space_group_name_H-M   'P 1'
#
loop_
_entity.id
_entity.type
_entity.pdbx_description
1 polymer ?
#
loop_
_entity_poly.entity_id
_entity_poly.type
_entity_poly.pdbx_seq_one_letter_code
_entity_poly.pdbx_strand_id
1 'polypeptide(L)'
;MSMKSTWAYAYSRCAGWFACRGWTAKILVCLLVAGCAQDSVYVQSWHETRKLVDEGKTLVLLRLVVTQHDRQGNPFDTPWTLGQFELGLAKIDAGETMKRIIAYSPSLLDKRRGWFYIVVAPGRYQLWIVPPIASFKIFETDAYRPMPDAYLDVPPDVSVIYGGSLYLACSAQTGLWGSLTVEQCDESLLIRNEEKEARQIVKRLAPRSAPILVRLGHTYRKDFRDLRGQATKHIDLTALGPIRWIRPDWRQRALERVGVTPNAVERSLWGFGGISTILYLLYLPVGIVVGELWGAADEGDASACLDRWQATLHMLNLQQEWIGTIRAALKTRGFHVADSSEANFHKEDGPLPAFIWETGIVRIQLRECKERGTFCLETVVRLRVRERQSGRTVYDEFALYSHPTARPDPFSEQPFRYARLPAHRTYETPLPTPASCRKLKFYCAEHAATLLQQELRQV
;
A
#
# COMPACT_ATOMS: atom_id res chain seq x y z
N MET A 1 -13.82 -25.74 -17.39
CA MET A 1 -12.88 -25.78 -18.54
C MET A 1 -11.53 -25.30 -18.04
N SER A 2 -10.51 -26.16 -18.09
CA SER A 2 -9.18 -25.92 -17.52
C SER A 2 -8.32 -25.11 -18.48
N MET A 3 -7.64 -24.08 -17.94
CA MET A 3 -6.82 -23.08 -18.63
C MET A 3 -5.66 -23.68 -19.46
N LYS A 4 -5.34 -24.97 -19.28
CA LYS A 4 -4.41 -25.69 -20.17
C LYS A 4 -4.93 -25.82 -21.62
N SER A 5 -6.25 -25.83 -21.84
CA SER A 5 -6.79 -26.05 -23.19
C SER A 5 -6.79 -24.79 -24.07
N THR A 6 -6.94 -23.59 -23.51
CA THR A 6 -6.95 -22.34 -24.29
C THR A 6 -5.56 -21.91 -24.75
N TRP A 7 -4.53 -22.11 -23.92
CA TRP A 7 -3.13 -21.89 -24.33
C TRP A 7 -2.68 -22.91 -25.37
N ALA A 8 -3.06 -24.19 -25.23
CA ALA A 8 -2.75 -25.23 -26.20
C ALA A 8 -3.43 -25.01 -27.57
N TYR A 9 -4.63 -24.44 -27.59
CA TYR A 9 -5.34 -24.13 -28.85
C TYR A 9 -4.75 -22.92 -29.60
N ALA A 10 -4.28 -21.91 -28.87
CA ALA A 10 -3.57 -20.77 -29.47
C ALA A 10 -2.18 -21.20 -30.00
N TYR A 11 -1.45 -22.04 -29.26
CA TYR A 11 -0.16 -22.56 -29.70
C TYR A 11 -0.27 -23.50 -30.91
N SER A 12 -1.28 -24.38 -30.97
CA SER A 12 -1.42 -25.34 -32.07
C SER A 12 -1.84 -24.69 -33.39
N ARG A 13 -2.61 -23.59 -33.35
CA ARG A 13 -2.93 -22.80 -34.55
C ARG A 13 -1.80 -21.89 -35.01
N CYS A 14 -0.93 -21.43 -34.10
CA CYS A 14 0.28 -20.71 -34.50
C CYS A 14 1.33 -21.63 -35.12
N ALA A 15 1.48 -22.87 -34.64
CA ALA A 15 2.47 -23.83 -35.15
C ALA A 15 2.27 -24.18 -36.64
N GLY A 16 1.04 -24.19 -37.15
CA GLY A 16 0.71 -24.50 -38.55
C GLY A 16 1.02 -23.40 -39.56
N TRP A 17 1.30 -22.15 -39.12
CA TRP A 17 1.59 -21.00 -39.99
C TRP A 17 3.09 -20.65 -40.10
N PHE A 18 3.98 -21.40 -39.42
CA PHE A 18 5.39 -21.05 -39.30
C PHE A 18 6.33 -21.57 -40.41
N ALA A 19 5.78 -21.91 -41.59
CA ALA A 19 6.56 -22.29 -42.78
C ALA A 19 6.94 -21.09 -43.69
N CYS A 20 6.72 -19.85 -43.26
CA CYS A 20 7.28 -18.66 -43.94
C CYS A 20 8.66 -18.30 -43.36
N ARG A 21 9.66 -18.22 -44.25
CA ARG A 21 11.11 -18.24 -44.00
C ARG A 21 11.74 -16.95 -43.45
N GLY A 22 10.95 -15.96 -43.02
CA GLY A 22 11.47 -14.67 -42.52
C GLY A 22 11.42 -14.57 -40.99
N TRP A 23 12.58 -14.46 -40.34
CA TRP A 23 12.67 -14.27 -38.88
C TRP A 23 11.99 -12.96 -38.43
N THR A 24 11.94 -11.95 -39.30
CA THR A 24 11.26 -10.66 -39.10
C THR A 24 9.75 -10.79 -38.90
N ALA A 25 9.07 -11.65 -39.66
CA ALA A 25 7.64 -11.89 -39.51
C ALA A 25 7.32 -12.60 -38.18
N LYS A 26 8.20 -13.50 -37.72
CA LYS A 26 8.04 -14.19 -36.43
C LYS A 26 8.19 -13.22 -35.26
N ILE A 27 9.15 -12.29 -35.34
CA ILE A 27 9.35 -11.23 -34.33
C ILE A 27 8.17 -10.28 -34.31
N LEU A 28 7.66 -9.84 -35.47
CA LEU A 28 6.50 -8.96 -35.55
C LEU A 28 5.23 -9.60 -34.96
N VAL A 29 4.98 -10.88 -35.25
CA VAL A 29 3.84 -11.61 -34.66
C VAL A 29 4.02 -11.82 -33.16
N CYS A 30 5.23 -12.12 -32.67
CA CYS A 30 5.49 -12.23 -31.23
C CYS A 30 5.30 -10.87 -30.52
N LEU A 31 5.73 -9.76 -31.14
CA LEU A 31 5.52 -8.41 -30.62
C LEU A 31 4.03 -8.02 -30.62
N LEU A 32 3.26 -8.41 -31.65
CA LEU A 32 1.82 -8.17 -31.71
C LEU A 32 1.04 -8.99 -30.67
N VAL A 33 1.44 -10.24 -30.41
CA VAL A 33 0.80 -11.10 -29.40
C VAL A 33 1.21 -10.71 -27.97
N ALA A 34 2.44 -10.23 -27.76
CA ALA A 34 2.89 -9.69 -26.47
C ALA A 34 2.17 -8.39 -26.07
N GLY A 35 1.53 -7.69 -27.03
CA GLY A 35 0.75 -6.48 -26.79
C GLY A 35 -0.66 -6.70 -26.25
N CYS A 36 -1.11 -7.94 -26.04
CA CYS A 36 -2.42 -8.19 -25.44
C CYS A 36 -2.45 -7.69 -23.99
N ALA A 37 -3.21 -6.62 -23.76
CA ALA A 37 -3.36 -5.97 -22.47
C ALA A 37 -3.68 -6.98 -21.35
N GLN A 38 -2.81 -7.01 -20.35
CA GLN A 38 -2.97 -7.87 -19.19
C GLN A 38 -4.09 -7.34 -18.30
N ASP A 39 -5.25 -8.00 -18.32
CA ASP A 39 -6.38 -7.70 -17.44
C ASP A 39 -5.96 -7.76 -15.96
N SER A 40 -6.34 -6.76 -15.17
CA SER A 40 -6.12 -6.75 -13.72
C SER A 40 -7.05 -7.68 -12.92
N VAL A 41 -8.17 -8.09 -13.55
CA VAL A 41 -9.19 -8.94 -12.93
C VAL A 41 -9.41 -10.22 -13.73
N TYR A 42 -9.14 -11.36 -13.11
CA TYR A 42 -9.30 -12.67 -13.72
C TYR A 42 -10.61 -13.33 -13.28
N VAL A 43 -11.24 -14.09 -14.16
CA VAL A 43 -12.36 -14.96 -13.76
C VAL A 43 -11.76 -16.25 -13.23
N GLN A 44 -11.97 -16.53 -11.94
CA GLN A 44 -11.42 -17.72 -11.28
C GLN A 44 -12.54 -18.60 -10.72
N SER A 45 -12.38 -19.92 -10.89
CA SER A 45 -13.35 -20.89 -10.38
C SER A 45 -13.26 -21.02 -8.85
N TRP A 46 -14.41 -21.22 -8.20
CA TRP A 46 -14.48 -21.37 -6.74
C TRP A 46 -13.57 -22.47 -6.18
N HIS A 47 -13.33 -23.55 -6.92
CA HIS A 47 -12.52 -24.66 -6.43
C HIS A 47 -11.09 -24.25 -6.09
N GLU A 48 -10.50 -23.32 -6.84
CA GLU A 48 -9.16 -22.81 -6.59
C GLU A 48 -9.17 -21.83 -5.41
N THR A 49 -10.17 -20.96 -5.35
CA THR A 49 -10.37 -19.99 -4.26
C THR A 49 -10.62 -20.67 -2.94
N ARG A 50 -11.38 -21.78 -2.94
CA ARG A 50 -11.71 -22.55 -1.75
C ARG A 50 -10.47 -23.07 -1.04
N LYS A 51 -9.47 -23.55 -1.78
CA LYS A 51 -8.20 -24.00 -1.18
C LYS A 51 -7.53 -22.90 -0.36
N LEU A 52 -7.53 -21.67 -0.87
CA LEU A 52 -6.95 -20.51 -0.18
C LEU A 52 -7.76 -20.12 1.07
N VAL A 53 -9.08 -20.25 1.02
CA VAL A 53 -9.95 -20.00 2.18
C VAL A 53 -9.77 -21.07 3.25
N ASP A 54 -9.64 -22.34 2.85
CA ASP A 54 -9.38 -23.47 3.74
C ASP A 54 -7.98 -23.36 4.41
N GLU A 55 -7.03 -22.62 3.81
CA GLU A 55 -5.73 -22.24 4.40
C GLU A 55 -5.82 -21.09 5.44
N GLY A 56 -7.02 -20.67 5.84
CA GLY A 56 -7.23 -19.61 6.84
C GLY A 56 -7.16 -18.18 6.28
N LYS A 57 -7.22 -18.00 4.96
CA LYS A 57 -7.37 -16.67 4.35
C LYS A 57 -8.84 -16.30 4.22
N THR A 58 -9.10 -15.01 4.14
CA THR A 58 -10.44 -14.44 4.01
C THR A 58 -10.66 -13.96 2.59
N LEU A 59 -11.81 -14.31 2.02
CA LEU A 59 -12.31 -13.73 0.80
C LEU A 59 -13.00 -12.40 1.10
N VAL A 60 -12.50 -11.30 0.54
CA VAL A 60 -13.11 -9.98 0.65
C VAL A 60 -13.76 -9.63 -0.67
N LEU A 61 -15.09 -9.64 -0.70
CA LEU A 61 -15.92 -9.29 -1.85
C LEU A 61 -16.17 -7.78 -1.87
N LEU A 62 -15.95 -7.17 -3.03
CA LEU A 62 -16.10 -5.75 -3.29
C LEU A 62 -16.80 -5.53 -4.63
N ARG A 63 -17.34 -4.35 -4.82
CA ARG A 63 -17.82 -3.88 -6.14
C ARG A 63 -17.18 -2.55 -6.45
N LEU A 64 -16.65 -2.36 -7.65
CA LEU A 64 -16.26 -1.06 -8.17
C LEU A 64 -17.38 -0.57 -9.08
N VAL A 65 -18.02 0.52 -8.71
CA VAL A 65 -19.00 1.23 -9.54
C VAL A 65 -18.36 2.54 -9.93
N VAL A 66 -18.24 2.79 -11.22
CA VAL A 66 -17.68 4.05 -11.68
C VAL A 66 -18.77 4.82 -12.39
N THR A 67 -19.09 5.99 -11.85
CA THR A 67 -20.11 6.87 -12.40
C THR A 67 -19.44 7.96 -13.22
N GLN A 68 -19.92 8.20 -14.43
CA GLN A 68 -19.50 9.35 -15.21
C GLN A 68 -20.36 10.54 -14.84
N HIS A 69 -19.75 11.68 -14.51
CA HIS A 69 -20.47 12.95 -14.50
C HIS A 69 -20.66 13.43 -15.94
N ASP A 70 -21.91 13.66 -16.35
CA ASP A 70 -22.17 14.42 -17.58
C ASP A 70 -21.67 15.88 -17.44
N ARG A 71 -21.72 16.66 -18.53
CA ARG A 71 -21.35 18.10 -18.49
C ARG A 71 -22.23 18.93 -17.53
N GLN A 72 -23.35 18.39 -17.06
CA GLN A 72 -24.28 18.99 -16.12
C GLN A 72 -24.12 18.44 -14.68
N GLY A 73 -23.18 17.51 -14.45
CA GLY A 73 -22.93 16.87 -13.16
C GLY A 73 -23.79 15.62 -12.86
N ASN A 74 -24.68 15.18 -13.74
CA ASN A 74 -25.51 14.00 -13.49
C ASN A 74 -24.68 12.72 -13.63
N PRO A 75 -24.69 11.83 -12.63
CA PRO A 75 -24.02 10.54 -12.71
C PRO A 75 -24.80 9.60 -13.63
N PHE A 76 -24.13 8.99 -14.60
CA PHE A 76 -24.65 7.82 -15.32
C PHE A 76 -23.63 6.68 -15.32
N ASP A 77 -24.15 5.45 -15.30
CA ASP A 77 -23.32 4.24 -15.26
C ASP A 77 -22.65 4.04 -16.63
N THR A 78 -21.34 4.27 -16.70
CA THR A 78 -20.55 3.87 -17.86
C THR A 78 -20.13 2.42 -17.73
N PRO A 79 -20.09 1.65 -18.83
CA PRO A 79 -19.60 0.28 -18.84
C PRO A 79 -18.06 0.26 -18.82
N TRP A 80 -17.43 0.97 -17.88
CA TRP A 80 -16.01 0.77 -17.64
C TRP A 80 -15.82 -0.60 -17.02
N THR A 81 -14.98 -1.40 -17.65
CA THR A 81 -14.64 -2.70 -17.13
C THR A 81 -13.54 -2.54 -16.09
N LEU A 82 -13.63 -3.27 -14.99
CA LEU A 82 -12.59 -3.39 -13.96
C LEU A 82 -11.18 -3.60 -14.54
N GLY A 83 -11.07 -4.23 -15.73
CA GLY A 83 -9.78 -4.49 -16.39
C GLY A 83 -9.01 -3.23 -16.78
N GLN A 84 -9.64 -2.06 -16.79
CA GLN A 84 -8.99 -0.78 -17.05
C GLN A 84 -8.36 -0.15 -15.80
N PHE A 85 -8.73 -0.61 -14.59
CA PHE A 85 -8.20 -0.10 -13.34
C PHE A 85 -7.13 -1.04 -12.79
N GLU A 86 -6.08 -0.46 -12.21
CA GLU A 86 -5.13 -1.22 -11.40
C GLU A 86 -5.52 -1.11 -9.93
N LEU A 87 -5.36 -2.21 -9.19
CA LEU A 87 -5.70 -2.26 -7.77
C LEU A 87 -4.43 -2.41 -6.95
N GLY A 88 -4.31 -1.57 -5.93
CA GLY A 88 -3.24 -1.58 -4.95
C GLY A 88 -3.73 -2.09 -3.61
N LEU A 89 -2.93 -2.87 -2.90
CA LEU A 89 -3.20 -3.24 -1.53
C LEU A 89 -1.93 -3.13 -0.67
N ALA A 90 -2.08 -2.54 0.52
CA ALA A 90 -1.04 -2.52 1.55
C ALA A 90 -1.60 -3.05 2.87
N LYS A 91 -0.95 -4.05 3.49
CA LYS A 91 -1.29 -4.47 4.86
C LYS A 91 -0.70 -3.50 5.88
N ILE A 92 -1.56 -2.65 6.44
CA ILE A 92 -1.20 -1.57 7.37
C ILE A 92 -0.56 -2.13 8.64
N ASP A 93 -1.13 -3.20 9.21
CA ASP A 93 -0.64 -3.77 10.47
C ASP A 93 0.73 -4.45 10.34
N ALA A 94 1.07 -4.94 9.14
CA ALA A 94 2.39 -5.47 8.86
C ALA A 94 3.40 -4.36 8.50
N GLY A 95 2.93 -3.13 8.27
CA GLY A 95 3.76 -2.07 7.72
C GLY A 95 4.18 -2.36 6.29
N GLU A 96 3.30 -2.94 5.47
CA GLU A 96 3.62 -3.17 4.07
C GLU A 96 3.52 -1.86 3.27
N THR A 97 4.31 -1.80 2.20
CA THR A 97 4.16 -0.83 1.12
C THR A 97 3.00 -1.25 0.20
N MET A 98 2.50 -0.29 -0.58
CA MET A 98 1.46 -0.54 -1.57
C MET A 98 1.97 -1.49 -2.66
N LYS A 99 1.27 -2.60 -2.87
CA LYS A 99 1.59 -3.60 -3.90
C LYS A 99 0.43 -3.72 -4.86
N ARG A 100 0.72 -3.93 -6.14
CA ARG A 100 -0.31 -4.28 -7.12
C ARG A 100 -0.84 -5.66 -6.78
N ILE A 101 -2.15 -5.78 -6.74
CA ILE A 101 -2.82 -7.05 -6.47
C ILE A 101 -3.52 -7.56 -7.71
N ILE A 102 -3.68 -8.88 -7.73
CA ILE A 102 -4.56 -9.56 -8.67
C ILE A 102 -5.91 -9.70 -7.99
N ALA A 103 -6.95 -9.18 -8.61
CA ALA A 103 -8.32 -9.40 -8.18
C ALA A 103 -8.98 -10.47 -9.05
N TYR A 104 -10.00 -11.11 -8.48
CA TYR A 104 -10.74 -12.16 -9.14
C TYR A 104 -12.20 -11.80 -9.24
N SER A 105 -12.91 -12.32 -10.23
CA SER A 105 -14.36 -12.16 -10.33
C SER A 105 -15.07 -13.52 -10.33
N PRO A 106 -16.25 -13.64 -9.67
CA PRO A 106 -17.00 -14.90 -9.61
C PRO A 106 -17.46 -15.41 -10.99
N SER A 107 -17.80 -14.50 -11.89
CA SER A 107 -18.26 -14.83 -13.25
C SER A 107 -17.97 -13.68 -14.21
N LEU A 108 -18.06 -13.93 -15.52
CA LEU A 108 -17.93 -12.86 -16.52
C LEU A 108 -19.03 -11.81 -16.39
N LEU A 109 -20.25 -12.21 -16.00
CA LEU A 109 -21.37 -11.30 -15.77
C LEU A 109 -21.10 -10.40 -14.55
N ASP A 110 -20.61 -10.99 -13.46
CA ASP A 110 -20.28 -10.26 -12.24
C ASP A 110 -19.09 -9.29 -12.48
N LYS A 111 -18.09 -9.71 -13.27
CA LYS A 111 -16.98 -8.85 -13.72
C LYS A 111 -17.48 -7.61 -14.47
N ARG A 112 -18.45 -7.77 -15.38
CA ARG A 112 -19.06 -6.65 -16.13
C ARG A 112 -19.86 -5.71 -15.22
N ARG A 113 -20.39 -6.20 -14.11
CA ARG A 113 -21.12 -5.42 -13.10
C ARG A 113 -20.19 -4.77 -12.05
N GLY A 114 -18.88 -4.92 -12.20
CA GLY A 114 -17.89 -4.35 -11.30
C GLY A 114 -17.63 -5.19 -10.05
N TRP A 115 -18.15 -6.42 -9.95
CA TRP A 115 -17.91 -7.30 -8.81
C TRP A 115 -16.58 -8.02 -8.91
N PHE A 116 -15.80 -7.94 -7.83
CA PHE A 116 -14.53 -8.64 -7.69
C PHE A 116 -14.28 -9.02 -6.23
N TYR A 117 -13.36 -9.95 -6.01
CA TYR A 117 -12.90 -10.32 -4.69
C TYR A 117 -11.38 -10.44 -4.66
N ILE A 118 -10.84 -10.29 -3.46
CA ILE A 118 -9.44 -10.51 -3.14
C ILE A 118 -9.35 -11.55 -2.02
N VAL A 119 -8.25 -12.29 -1.95
CA VAL A 119 -8.03 -13.28 -0.89
C VAL A 119 -6.83 -12.84 -0.08
N VAL A 120 -7.07 -12.52 1.20
CA VAL A 120 -6.08 -11.88 2.07
C VAL A 120 -6.09 -12.53 3.45
N ALA A 121 -4.97 -12.46 4.16
CA ALA A 121 -4.93 -12.88 5.56
C ALA A 121 -5.72 -11.89 6.44
N PRO A 122 -6.08 -12.26 7.68
CA PRO A 122 -6.62 -11.31 8.65
C PRO A 122 -5.69 -10.12 8.89
N GLY A 123 -6.27 -8.95 9.10
CA GLY A 123 -5.57 -7.69 9.34
C GLY A 123 -6.25 -6.49 8.68
N ARG A 124 -5.61 -5.33 8.78
CA ARG A 124 -6.12 -4.10 8.17
C ARG A 124 -5.33 -3.70 6.94
N TYR A 125 -6.07 -3.26 5.93
CA TYR A 125 -5.56 -3.03 4.59
C TYR A 125 -5.98 -1.66 4.07
N GLN A 126 -5.07 -1.00 3.37
CA GLN A 126 -5.40 0.13 2.49
C GLN A 126 -5.53 -0.41 1.07
N LEU A 127 -6.69 -0.21 0.46
CA LEU A 127 -6.98 -0.51 -0.93
C LEU A 127 -6.89 0.78 -1.74
N TRP A 128 -6.12 0.75 -2.82
CA TRP A 128 -6.02 1.83 -3.81
C TRP A 128 -6.66 1.43 -5.12
N ILE A 129 -7.41 2.36 -5.70
CA ILE A 129 -7.99 2.23 -7.04
C ILE A 129 -7.24 3.19 -7.95
N VAL A 130 -6.41 2.65 -8.84
CA VAL A 130 -5.60 3.44 -9.77
C VAL A 130 -6.34 3.52 -11.11
N PRO A 131 -6.82 4.71 -11.51
CA PRO A 131 -7.49 4.88 -12.80
C PRO A 131 -6.48 4.75 -13.95
N PRO A 132 -6.93 4.30 -15.13
CA PRO A 132 -6.08 4.32 -16.32
C PRO A 132 -5.75 5.77 -16.68
N ILE A 133 -4.47 6.07 -16.93
CA ILE A 133 -4.11 7.39 -17.48
C ILE A 133 -4.31 7.36 -18.99
N ALA A 134 -5.09 8.29 -19.52
CA ALA A 134 -5.09 8.59 -20.95
C ALA A 134 -3.66 8.92 -21.38
N SER A 135 -3.12 8.12 -22.31
CA SER A 135 -1.71 8.01 -22.74
C SER A 135 -1.01 9.31 -23.18
N PHE A 136 -1.68 10.45 -23.16
CA PHE A 136 -1.18 11.73 -23.65
C PHE A 136 -0.69 12.69 -22.55
N LYS A 137 -1.00 12.47 -21.26
CA LYS A 137 -0.47 13.29 -20.15
C LYS A 137 0.83 12.75 -19.52
N ILE A 138 1.48 11.77 -20.17
CA ILE A 138 2.73 11.13 -19.70
C ILE A 138 3.88 12.15 -19.51
N PHE A 139 3.80 13.31 -20.16
CA PHE A 139 4.80 14.37 -20.09
C PHE A 139 4.55 15.43 -19.02
N GLU A 140 3.40 15.44 -18.33
CA GLU A 140 3.21 16.28 -17.15
C GLU A 140 3.82 15.58 -15.93
N THR A 141 5.14 15.73 -15.84
CA THR A 141 5.99 15.35 -14.73
C THR A 141 5.53 16.03 -13.44
N ASP A 142 5.31 15.19 -12.41
CA ASP A 142 5.53 15.48 -10.97
C ASP A 142 4.34 15.80 -10.06
N ALA A 143 3.10 15.88 -10.56
CA ALA A 143 1.96 15.99 -9.66
C ALA A 143 1.55 14.60 -9.11
N TYR A 144 1.95 14.31 -7.87
CA TYR A 144 1.33 13.25 -7.06
C TYR A 144 -0.19 13.47 -7.06
N ARG A 145 -0.94 12.58 -7.71
CA ARG A 145 -2.40 12.62 -7.64
C ARG A 145 -2.84 11.80 -6.42
N PRO A 146 -3.57 12.38 -5.46
CA PRO A 146 -4.21 11.59 -4.42
C PRO A 146 -5.11 10.55 -5.09
N MET A 147 -4.88 9.29 -4.74
CA MET A 147 -5.65 8.17 -5.27
C MET A 147 -6.85 7.91 -4.37
N PRO A 148 -8.03 7.61 -4.92
CA PRO A 148 -9.16 7.14 -4.14
C PRO A 148 -8.76 5.89 -3.36
N ASP A 149 -8.93 5.93 -2.05
CA ASP A 149 -8.55 4.84 -1.16
C ASP A 149 -9.69 4.40 -0.24
N ALA A 150 -9.63 3.13 0.14
CA ALA A 150 -10.55 2.52 1.10
C ALA A 150 -9.75 1.71 2.12
N TYR A 151 -10.18 1.77 3.37
CA TYR A 151 -9.61 1.00 4.46
C TYR A 151 -10.50 -0.19 4.74
N LEU A 152 -9.92 -1.38 4.70
CA LEU A 152 -10.60 -2.65 4.88
C LEU A 152 -10.11 -3.31 6.16
N ASP A 153 -11.05 -3.66 7.02
CA ASP A 153 -10.78 -4.42 8.24
C ASP A 153 -11.19 -5.88 8.05
N VAL A 154 -10.21 -6.78 8.07
CA VAL A 154 -10.41 -8.23 7.92
C VAL A 154 -10.22 -8.91 9.28
N PRO A 155 -11.28 -9.19 10.05
CA PRO A 155 -11.17 -9.93 11.30
C PRO A 155 -10.62 -11.35 11.11
N PRO A 156 -10.02 -11.93 12.17
CA PRO A 156 -9.70 -13.35 12.19
C PRO A 156 -10.98 -14.21 12.14
N ASP A 157 -10.83 -15.48 11.78
CA ASP A 157 -11.88 -16.51 11.82
C ASP A 157 -13.11 -16.27 10.93
N VAL A 158 -12.99 -15.36 9.96
CA VAL A 158 -14.04 -15.10 8.97
C VAL A 158 -13.56 -15.53 7.59
N SER A 159 -14.32 -16.42 6.95
CA SER A 159 -13.99 -16.92 5.61
C SER A 159 -14.40 -15.96 4.49
N VAL A 160 -15.51 -15.24 4.66
CA VAL A 160 -16.08 -14.36 3.62
C VAL A 160 -16.57 -13.04 4.23
N ILE A 161 -16.08 -11.94 3.68
CA ILE A 161 -16.46 -10.57 4.04
C ILE A 161 -16.99 -9.85 2.81
N TYR A 162 -18.05 -9.07 2.98
CA TYR A 162 -18.42 -8.02 2.03
C TYR A 162 -17.91 -6.66 2.51
N GLY A 163 -16.97 -6.09 1.75
CA GLY A 163 -16.30 -4.83 2.04
C GLY A 163 -17.04 -3.58 1.55
N GLY A 164 -18.18 -3.74 0.88
CA GLY A 164 -18.95 -2.63 0.31
C GLY A 164 -18.76 -2.46 -1.20
N SER A 165 -19.60 -1.58 -1.75
CA SER A 165 -19.54 -1.15 -3.15
C SER A 165 -18.92 0.24 -3.20
N LEU A 166 -17.78 0.34 -3.90
CA LEU A 166 -16.90 1.49 -4.03
C LEU A 166 -17.37 2.31 -5.24
N TYR A 167 -18.02 3.44 -4.99
CA TYR A 167 -18.50 4.38 -5.99
C TYR A 167 -17.44 5.45 -6.22
N LEU A 168 -16.92 5.49 -7.43
CA LEU A 168 -15.94 6.45 -7.87
C LEU A 168 -16.54 7.31 -9.00
N ALA A 169 -16.53 8.62 -8.81
CA ALA A 169 -16.94 9.53 -9.87
C ALA A 169 -15.73 9.85 -10.77
N CYS A 170 -15.86 9.71 -12.08
CA CYS A 170 -14.82 10.15 -13.00
C CYS A 170 -15.37 10.92 -14.20
N SER A 171 -14.56 11.82 -14.74
CA SER A 171 -14.77 12.42 -16.05
C SER A 171 -14.16 11.53 -17.14
N ALA A 172 -14.85 11.51 -18.28
CA ALA A 172 -14.37 10.84 -19.47
C ALA A 172 -13.96 11.87 -20.52
N GLN A 173 -12.88 11.58 -21.23
CA GLN A 173 -12.49 12.29 -22.44
C GLN A 173 -12.65 11.35 -23.63
N THR A 174 -13.16 11.87 -24.74
CA THR A 174 -13.19 11.14 -26.01
C THR A 174 -11.76 11.08 -26.57
N GLY A 175 -11.19 9.87 -26.64
CA GLY A 175 -9.90 9.63 -27.26
C GLY A 175 -9.93 9.84 -28.78
N LEU A 176 -8.75 9.83 -29.40
CA LEU A 176 -8.57 10.12 -30.83
C LEU A 176 -9.40 9.22 -31.77
N TRP A 177 -9.76 8.02 -31.30
CA TRP A 177 -10.55 7.01 -32.03
C TRP A 177 -12.01 6.93 -31.60
N GLY A 178 -12.53 7.93 -30.87
CA GLY A 178 -13.90 7.91 -30.35
C GLY A 178 -14.10 7.05 -29.10
N SER A 179 -13.06 6.37 -28.60
CA SER A 179 -13.12 5.60 -27.36
C SER A 179 -13.13 6.52 -26.14
N LEU A 180 -14.06 6.32 -25.22
CA LEU A 180 -14.07 7.03 -23.93
C LEU A 180 -12.93 6.53 -23.04
N THR A 181 -12.03 7.44 -22.66
CA THR A 181 -10.95 7.18 -21.69
C THR A 181 -11.21 7.98 -20.42
N VAL A 182 -10.88 7.41 -19.26
CA VAL A 182 -10.94 8.13 -17.98
C VAL A 182 -9.91 9.26 -18.01
N GLU A 183 -10.34 10.50 -17.77
CA GLU A 183 -9.43 11.65 -17.72
C GLU A 183 -9.02 11.96 -16.27
N GLN A 184 -10.01 12.07 -15.40
CA GLN A 184 -9.83 12.40 -14.00
C GLN A 184 -10.93 11.74 -13.16
N CYS A 185 -10.54 11.13 -12.04
CA CYS A 185 -11.50 10.71 -11.02
C CYS A 185 -11.49 11.69 -9.87
N ASP A 186 -12.64 11.85 -9.21
CA ASP A 186 -12.72 12.54 -7.94
C ASP A 186 -11.88 11.80 -6.89
N GLU A 187 -11.29 12.54 -5.97
CA GLU A 187 -10.55 11.99 -4.83
C GLU A 187 -11.51 11.32 -3.83
N SER A 188 -12.78 11.72 -3.85
CA SER A 188 -13.78 11.17 -2.95
C SER A 188 -14.28 9.81 -3.41
N LEU A 189 -14.15 8.81 -2.52
CA LEU A 189 -14.71 7.48 -2.70
C LEU A 189 -15.94 7.32 -1.80
N LEU A 190 -17.07 6.92 -2.37
CA LEU A 190 -18.29 6.64 -1.60
C LEU A 190 -18.46 5.13 -1.45
N ILE A 191 -18.61 4.64 -0.24
CA ILE A 191 -18.80 3.21 0.03
C ILE A 191 -20.27 2.99 0.40
N ARG A 192 -20.97 2.16 -0.39
CA ARG A 192 -22.39 1.81 -0.14
C ARG A 192 -22.55 0.34 0.22
N ASN A 193 -23.63 0.05 0.93
CA ASN A 193 -24.01 -1.31 1.31
C ASN A 193 -24.98 -1.91 0.26
N GLU A 194 -24.52 -2.88 -0.50
CA GLU A 194 -25.31 -3.72 -1.42
C GLU A 194 -25.35 -5.19 -0.95
N GLU A 195 -25.47 -5.39 0.36
CA GLU A 195 -25.44 -6.70 1.03
C GLU A 195 -26.37 -7.74 0.41
N LYS A 196 -27.56 -7.34 -0.06
CA LYS A 196 -28.53 -8.27 -0.67
C LYS A 196 -27.95 -8.94 -1.92
N GLU A 197 -27.31 -8.16 -2.80
CA GLU A 197 -26.67 -8.67 -4.02
C GLU A 197 -25.39 -9.43 -3.68
N ALA A 198 -24.58 -8.91 -2.75
CA ALA A 198 -23.38 -9.57 -2.26
C ALA A 198 -23.69 -10.98 -1.71
N ARG A 199 -24.76 -11.13 -0.91
CA ARG A 199 -25.24 -12.42 -0.39
C ARG A 199 -25.62 -13.38 -1.51
N GLN A 200 -26.26 -12.91 -2.59
CA GLN A 200 -26.60 -13.75 -3.74
C GLN A 200 -25.35 -14.22 -4.49
N ILE A 201 -24.38 -13.34 -4.68
CA ILE A 201 -23.09 -13.69 -5.31
C ILE A 201 -22.34 -14.72 -4.46
N VAL A 202 -22.22 -14.49 -3.15
CA VAL A 202 -21.54 -15.44 -2.24
C VAL A 202 -22.26 -16.78 -2.18
N LYS A 203 -23.60 -16.83 -2.21
CA LYS A 203 -24.34 -18.09 -2.29
C LYS A 203 -24.00 -18.89 -3.55
N ARG A 204 -23.82 -18.21 -4.70
CA ARG A 204 -23.42 -18.85 -5.97
C ARG A 204 -21.96 -19.27 -5.96
N LEU A 205 -21.09 -18.41 -5.43
CA LEU A 205 -19.66 -18.63 -5.39
C LEU A 205 -19.31 -19.73 -4.40
N ALA A 206 -19.90 -19.70 -3.21
CA ALA A 206 -19.49 -20.46 -2.04
C ALA A 206 -20.71 -21.04 -1.28
N PRO A 207 -21.48 -21.96 -1.87
CA PRO A 207 -22.77 -22.42 -1.32
C PRO A 207 -22.68 -23.11 0.04
N ARG A 208 -21.50 -23.57 0.45
CA ARG A 208 -21.23 -24.21 1.75
C ARG A 208 -20.38 -23.36 2.69
N SER A 209 -20.13 -22.09 2.35
CA SER A 209 -19.32 -21.21 3.20
C SER A 209 -20.07 -20.73 4.43
N ALA A 210 -19.32 -20.32 5.45
CA ALA A 210 -19.83 -19.64 6.62
C ALA A 210 -20.65 -18.40 6.24
N PRO A 211 -21.54 -17.91 7.12
CA PRO A 211 -22.29 -16.68 6.85
C PRO A 211 -21.35 -15.54 6.49
N ILE A 212 -21.72 -14.79 5.43
CA ILE A 212 -21.00 -13.58 5.03
C ILE A 212 -21.08 -12.54 6.15
N LEU A 213 -19.91 -12.06 6.58
CA LEU A 213 -19.80 -10.90 7.45
C LEU A 213 -19.86 -9.64 6.58
N VAL A 214 -20.76 -8.72 6.91
CA VAL A 214 -20.78 -7.40 6.28
C VAL A 214 -19.94 -6.45 7.11
N ARG A 215 -18.84 -5.98 6.53
CA ARG A 215 -17.96 -5.00 7.16
C ARG A 215 -17.50 -4.02 6.10
N LEU A 216 -18.28 -2.95 5.95
CA LEU A 216 -18.01 -1.91 4.97
C LEU A 216 -16.64 -1.29 5.22
N GLY A 217 -15.90 -1.07 4.14
CA GLY A 217 -14.72 -0.22 4.20
C GLY A 217 -15.08 1.21 4.58
N HIS A 218 -14.07 1.99 4.93
CA HIS A 218 -14.21 3.40 5.26
C HIS A 218 -13.15 4.24 4.55
N THR A 219 -13.41 5.53 4.39
CA THR A 219 -12.44 6.48 3.83
C THR A 219 -11.82 7.31 4.96
N TYR A 220 -10.52 7.54 4.87
CA TYR A 220 -9.69 8.05 5.99
C TYR A 220 -10.07 9.45 6.49
N ARG A 221 -10.84 10.24 5.72
CA ARG A 221 -10.87 11.70 5.88
C ARG A 221 -12.12 12.30 6.55
N LYS A 222 -13.19 11.54 6.80
CA LYS A 222 -14.46 12.17 7.22
C LYS A 222 -14.86 12.07 8.70
N ASP A 223 -14.38 11.09 9.47
CA ASP A 223 -15.13 10.73 10.68
C ASP A 223 -14.56 11.25 12.02
N PHE A 224 -13.36 11.85 12.06
CA PHE A 224 -12.81 12.34 13.34
C PHE A 224 -13.58 13.54 13.91
N ARG A 225 -14.27 14.33 13.05
CA ARG A 225 -15.07 15.47 13.53
C ARG A 225 -16.27 15.00 14.37
N ASP A 226 -16.85 13.85 14.05
CA ASP A 226 -17.99 13.30 14.78
C ASP A 226 -17.54 12.71 16.13
N LEU A 227 -16.32 12.17 16.20
CA LEU A 227 -15.74 11.69 17.45
C LEU A 227 -15.42 12.81 18.46
N ARG A 228 -15.20 14.05 18.02
CA ARG A 228 -14.98 15.18 18.95
C ARG A 228 -16.20 15.45 19.84
N GLY A 229 -17.41 15.13 19.36
CA GLY A 229 -18.64 15.26 20.14
C GLY A 229 -18.82 14.15 21.17
N GLN A 230 -18.17 12.99 20.99
CA GLN A 230 -18.31 11.80 21.85
C GLN A 230 -17.05 11.48 22.67
N ALA A 231 -15.95 12.22 22.47
CA ALA A 231 -14.72 12.02 23.22
C ALA A 231 -14.96 12.31 24.71
N THR A 232 -15.26 11.26 25.47
CA THR A 232 -15.28 11.29 26.93
C THR A 232 -13.91 11.75 27.40
N LYS A 233 -13.87 12.64 28.41
CA LYS A 233 -12.60 13.14 28.96
C LYS A 233 -11.73 12.02 29.56
N HIS A 234 -12.27 10.83 29.77
CA HIS A 234 -11.55 9.66 30.26
C HIS A 234 -10.92 8.87 29.10
N ILE A 235 -9.59 8.79 29.10
CA ILE A 235 -8.80 8.06 28.09
C ILE A 235 -7.94 7.02 28.81
N ASP A 236 -8.00 5.78 28.32
CA ASP A 236 -7.00 4.75 28.64
C ASP A 236 -5.87 4.82 27.61
N LEU A 237 -4.67 5.21 28.04
CA LEU A 237 -3.52 5.40 27.16
C LEU A 237 -2.54 4.25 27.31
N THR A 238 -2.35 3.49 26.24
CA THR A 238 -1.49 2.31 26.17
C THR A 238 -0.38 2.49 25.12
N ALA A 239 0.78 1.91 25.39
CA ALA A 239 1.87 1.86 24.43
C ALA A 239 1.56 0.87 23.31
N LEU A 240 1.86 1.24 22.06
CA LEU A 240 1.92 0.29 20.95
C LEU A 240 3.15 -0.62 21.09
N GLY A 241 3.16 -1.70 20.30
CA GLY A 241 4.18 -2.75 20.34
C GLY A 241 5.64 -2.28 20.15
N PRO A 242 6.61 -3.22 20.11
CA PRO A 242 8.03 -2.86 20.10
C PRO A 242 8.41 -2.00 18.89
N ILE A 243 9.36 -1.09 19.10
CA ILE A 243 9.92 -0.26 18.04
C ILE A 243 10.65 -1.15 17.05
N ARG A 244 10.30 -1.03 15.75
CA ARG A 244 11.05 -1.69 14.68
C ARG A 244 12.17 -0.77 14.19
N TRP A 245 13.41 -1.15 14.44
CA TRP A 245 14.57 -0.55 13.80
C TRP A 245 14.79 -1.20 12.43
N ILE A 246 14.74 -0.40 11.36
CA ILE A 246 15.01 -0.88 10.00
C ILE A 246 16.34 -0.29 9.54
N ARG A 247 17.29 -1.18 9.21
CA ARG A 247 18.58 -0.79 8.65
C ARG A 247 18.40 -0.39 7.17
N PRO A 248 19.22 0.55 6.66
CA PRO A 248 19.26 0.80 5.22
C PRO A 248 19.63 -0.49 4.47
N ASP A 249 18.96 -0.77 3.34
CA ASP A 249 19.36 -1.87 2.47
C ASP A 249 20.58 -1.45 1.63
N TRP A 250 21.77 -1.74 2.15
CA TRP A 250 23.05 -1.36 1.54
C TRP A 250 23.28 -2.04 0.20
N ARG A 251 22.99 -3.34 0.11
CA ARG A 251 23.10 -4.12 -1.12
C ARG A 251 22.26 -3.50 -2.22
N GLN A 252 21.01 -3.24 -1.91
CA GLN A 252 20.07 -2.69 -2.86
C GLN A 252 20.47 -1.30 -3.34
N ARG A 253 20.86 -0.41 -2.42
CA ARG A 253 21.34 0.93 -2.78
C ARG A 253 22.57 0.87 -3.69
N ALA A 254 23.48 -0.05 -3.45
CA ALA A 254 24.64 -0.23 -4.29
C ALA A 254 24.27 -0.74 -5.70
N LEU A 255 23.29 -1.66 -5.81
CA LEU A 255 22.73 -2.09 -7.11
C LEU A 255 22.09 -0.91 -7.89
N GLU A 256 21.35 -0.04 -7.21
CA GLU A 256 20.79 1.15 -7.86
C GLU A 256 21.87 2.13 -8.35
N ARG A 257 22.97 2.29 -7.59
CA ARG A 257 24.10 3.17 -7.97
C ARG A 257 24.77 2.71 -9.25
N VAL A 258 24.81 1.40 -9.49
CA VAL A 258 25.33 0.80 -10.73
C VAL A 258 24.23 0.64 -11.79
N GLY A 259 23.04 1.19 -11.60
CA GLY A 259 21.96 1.17 -12.60
C GLY A 259 21.28 -0.19 -12.78
N VAL A 260 21.46 -1.12 -11.83
CA VAL A 260 20.74 -2.40 -11.80
C VAL A 260 19.43 -2.18 -11.04
N THR A 261 18.36 -1.87 -11.79
CA THR A 261 17.02 -1.67 -11.24
C THR A 261 15.95 -2.36 -12.10
N PRO A 262 14.83 -2.84 -11.53
CA PRO A 262 13.70 -3.37 -12.29
C PRO A 262 13.24 -2.42 -13.39
N ASN A 263 13.18 -1.11 -13.10
CA ASN A 263 12.82 -0.09 -14.08
C ASN A 263 13.83 0.06 -15.21
N ALA A 264 15.14 -0.13 -14.93
CA ALA A 264 16.16 -0.13 -15.97
C ALA A 264 16.06 -1.36 -16.86
N VAL A 265 15.77 -2.54 -16.29
CA VAL A 265 15.46 -3.77 -17.05
C VAL A 265 14.25 -3.53 -17.94
N GLU A 266 13.13 -3.05 -17.40
CA GLU A 266 11.91 -2.79 -18.16
C GLU A 266 12.14 -1.76 -19.26
N ARG A 267 12.77 -0.60 -18.96
CA ARG A 267 13.11 0.39 -19.99
C ARG A 267 14.05 -0.16 -21.05
N SER A 268 14.96 -1.07 -20.71
CA SER A 268 15.83 -1.72 -21.69
C SER A 268 15.06 -2.67 -22.61
N LEU A 269 13.97 -3.29 -22.13
CA LEU A 269 13.10 -4.15 -22.93
C LEU A 269 12.20 -3.36 -23.89
N TRP A 270 11.78 -2.15 -23.48
CA TRP A 270 10.89 -1.29 -24.29
C TRP A 270 11.62 -0.18 -25.07
N GLY A 271 12.91 0.04 -24.80
CA GLY A 271 13.73 1.10 -25.41
C GLY A 271 14.13 0.83 -26.88
N PHE A 272 14.62 1.87 -27.55
CA PHE A 272 14.96 1.98 -28.99
C PHE A 272 15.89 0.88 -29.58
N GLY A 273 15.38 -0.35 -29.69
CA GLY A 273 16.00 -1.47 -30.40
C GLY A 273 16.69 -2.48 -29.48
N GLY A 274 16.60 -3.76 -29.84
CA GLY A 274 17.10 -4.89 -29.05
C GLY A 274 18.60 -4.87 -28.74
N ILE A 275 19.39 -4.01 -29.41
CA ILE A 275 20.81 -3.79 -29.09
C ILE A 275 20.97 -3.24 -27.67
N SER A 276 20.12 -2.30 -27.27
CA SER A 276 20.18 -1.72 -25.91
C SER A 276 19.86 -2.77 -24.84
N THR A 277 18.87 -3.63 -25.10
CA THR A 277 18.53 -4.76 -24.24
C THR A 277 19.69 -5.74 -24.11
N ILE A 278 20.32 -6.13 -25.23
CA ILE A 278 21.44 -7.08 -25.23
C ILE A 278 22.63 -6.50 -24.47
N LEU A 279 23.00 -5.23 -24.71
CA LEU A 279 24.08 -4.57 -23.97
C LEU A 279 23.78 -4.49 -22.46
N TYR A 280 22.53 -4.19 -22.10
CA TYR A 280 22.13 -4.17 -20.69
C TYR A 280 22.18 -5.56 -20.05
N LEU A 281 21.75 -6.60 -20.76
CA LEU A 281 21.85 -8.00 -20.30
C LEU A 281 23.30 -8.46 -20.15
N LEU A 282 24.21 -8.02 -21.03
CA LEU A 282 25.64 -8.28 -20.91
C LEU A 282 26.27 -7.51 -19.74
N TYR A 283 25.78 -6.31 -19.44
CA TYR A 283 26.22 -5.49 -18.31
C TYR A 283 25.74 -6.03 -16.96
N LEU A 284 24.54 -6.61 -16.90
CA LEU A 284 23.83 -6.96 -15.67
C LEU A 284 24.65 -7.85 -14.71
N PRO A 285 25.36 -8.91 -15.15
CA PRO A 285 26.22 -9.70 -14.26
C PRO A 285 27.33 -8.88 -13.60
N VAL A 286 27.99 -8.00 -14.36
CA VAL A 286 29.05 -7.12 -13.85
C VAL A 286 28.47 -6.10 -12.88
N GLY A 287 27.34 -5.48 -13.25
CA GLY A 287 26.61 -4.56 -12.38
C GLY A 287 26.21 -5.20 -11.05
N ILE A 288 25.67 -6.43 -11.07
CA ILE A 288 25.32 -7.15 -9.83
C ILE A 288 26.54 -7.37 -8.96
N VAL A 289 27.64 -7.90 -9.50
CA VAL A 289 28.86 -8.17 -8.72
C VAL A 289 29.43 -6.89 -8.11
N VAL A 290 29.54 -5.81 -8.91
CA VAL A 290 30.04 -4.51 -8.40
C VAL A 290 29.10 -3.94 -7.34
N GLY A 291 27.79 -4.01 -7.57
CA GLY A 291 26.78 -3.56 -6.60
C GLY A 291 26.82 -4.36 -5.30
N GLU A 292 26.97 -5.68 -5.34
CA GLU A 292 27.09 -6.50 -4.13
C GLU A 292 28.36 -6.20 -3.35
N LEU A 293 29.50 -6.05 -4.02
CA LEU A 293 30.77 -5.69 -3.38
C LEU A 293 30.72 -4.31 -2.72
N TRP A 294 30.16 -3.31 -3.41
CA TRP A 294 29.96 -1.97 -2.85
C TRP A 294 28.95 -1.95 -1.71
N GLY A 295 27.87 -2.74 -1.82
CA GLY A 295 26.89 -2.86 -0.75
C GLY A 295 27.48 -3.46 0.51
N ALA A 296 28.28 -4.53 0.37
CA ALA A 296 28.98 -5.17 1.48
C ALA A 296 30.05 -4.24 2.11
N ALA A 297 30.76 -3.46 1.30
CA ALA A 297 31.72 -2.47 1.80
C ALA A 297 31.03 -1.36 2.59
N ASP A 298 29.98 -0.75 2.04
CA ASP A 298 29.19 0.30 2.72
C ASP A 298 28.54 -0.25 4.01
N GLU A 299 28.05 -1.48 4.00
CA GLU A 299 27.50 -2.15 5.18
C GLU A 299 28.60 -2.40 6.23
N GLY A 300 29.78 -2.87 5.83
CA GLY A 300 30.91 -3.06 6.71
C GLY A 300 31.29 -1.78 7.45
N ASP A 301 31.44 -0.67 6.72
CA ASP A 301 31.79 0.64 7.27
C ASP A 301 30.70 1.19 8.21
N ALA A 302 29.43 0.89 7.95
CA ALA A 302 28.30 1.41 8.71
C ALA A 302 27.85 0.52 9.87
N SER A 303 28.06 -0.79 9.80
CA SER A 303 27.47 -1.82 10.69
C SER A 303 27.74 -1.54 12.16
N ALA A 304 29.01 -1.39 12.55
CA ALA A 304 29.40 -1.13 13.94
C ALA A 304 28.81 0.18 14.51
N CYS A 305 28.52 1.16 13.65
CA CYS A 305 27.83 2.38 14.03
C CYS A 305 26.32 2.14 14.23
N LEU A 306 25.67 1.45 13.29
CA LEU A 306 24.24 1.13 13.36
C LEU A 306 23.92 0.17 14.52
N ASP A 307 24.82 -0.75 14.85
CA ASP A 307 24.69 -1.65 15.99
C ASP A 307 24.71 -0.88 17.32
N ARG A 308 25.62 0.09 17.46
CA ARG A 308 25.66 1.00 18.62
C ARG A 308 24.39 1.84 18.72
N TRP A 309 23.85 2.28 17.59
CA TRP A 309 22.56 2.96 17.54
C TRP A 309 21.41 2.08 18.02
N GLN A 310 21.32 0.86 17.49
CA GLN A 310 20.29 -0.09 17.90
C GLN A 310 20.39 -0.39 19.39
N ALA A 311 21.60 -0.59 19.93
CA ALA A 311 21.81 -0.76 21.37
C ALA A 311 21.36 0.47 22.18
N THR A 312 21.69 1.68 21.70
CA THR A 312 21.26 2.94 22.32
C THR A 312 19.75 3.09 22.29
N LEU A 313 19.08 2.80 21.17
CA LEU A 313 17.63 2.79 21.04
C LEU A 313 16.95 1.77 21.96
N HIS A 314 17.59 0.63 22.24
CA HIS A 314 17.09 -0.33 23.22
C HIS A 314 17.28 0.13 24.67
N MET A 315 18.35 0.86 24.96
CA MET A 315 18.60 1.43 26.30
C MET A 315 17.71 2.64 26.59
N LEU A 316 17.46 3.47 25.58
CA LEU A 316 16.51 4.57 25.68
C LEU A 316 15.11 3.97 25.68
N ASN A 317 14.39 4.08 26.79
CA ASN A 317 13.01 3.63 26.88
C ASN A 317 12.07 4.59 26.14
N LEU A 318 12.27 4.72 24.83
CA LEU A 318 11.63 5.71 23.96
C LEU A 318 10.10 5.57 23.99
N GLN A 319 9.58 4.35 24.12
CA GLN A 319 8.14 4.16 24.27
C GLN A 319 7.61 4.75 25.57
N GLN A 320 8.31 4.58 26.68
CA GLN A 320 7.90 5.19 27.96
C GLN A 320 8.03 6.72 27.91
N GLU A 321 9.12 7.26 27.34
CA GLU A 321 9.29 8.71 27.18
C GLU A 321 8.20 9.31 26.29
N TRP A 322 7.87 8.65 25.17
CA TRP A 322 6.78 9.02 24.28
C TRP A 322 5.43 9.05 25.01
N ILE A 323 5.09 7.96 25.70
CA ILE A 323 3.82 7.85 26.44
C ILE A 323 3.75 8.90 27.55
N GLY A 324 4.84 9.16 28.27
CA GLY A 324 4.91 10.22 29.27
C GLY A 324 4.64 11.60 28.67
N THR A 325 5.22 11.88 27.50
CA THR A 325 5.04 13.14 26.76
C THR A 325 3.60 13.32 26.29
N ILE A 326 3.01 12.30 25.66
CA ILE A 326 1.61 12.32 25.22
C ILE A 326 0.67 12.46 26.42
N ARG A 327 0.93 11.75 27.52
CA ARG A 327 0.14 11.85 28.74
C ARG A 327 0.18 13.26 29.32
N ALA A 328 1.36 13.88 29.40
CA ALA A 328 1.50 15.27 29.84
C ALA A 328 0.73 16.23 28.92
N ALA A 329 0.85 16.07 27.60
CA ALA A 329 0.13 16.89 26.61
C ALA A 329 -1.40 16.72 26.65
N LEU A 330 -1.89 15.52 26.97
CA LEU A 330 -3.32 15.26 27.16
C LEU A 330 -3.84 15.89 28.46
N LYS A 331 -3.08 15.77 29.56
CA LYS A 331 -3.42 16.40 30.86
C LYS A 331 -3.50 17.94 30.74
N THR A 332 -2.57 18.58 30.03
CA THR A 332 -2.60 20.04 29.81
C THR A 332 -3.79 20.48 28.95
N ARG A 333 -4.35 19.60 28.11
CA ARG A 333 -5.58 19.83 27.34
C ARG A 333 -6.87 19.46 28.09
N GLY A 334 -6.78 19.10 29.37
CA GLY A 334 -7.93 18.79 30.22
C GLY A 334 -8.50 17.38 30.06
N PHE A 335 -7.74 16.45 29.48
CA PHE A 335 -8.10 15.03 29.47
C PHE A 335 -7.67 14.33 30.76
N HIS A 336 -8.55 13.47 31.29
CA HIS A 336 -8.24 12.55 32.38
C HIS A 336 -7.66 11.26 31.78
N VAL A 337 -6.34 11.14 31.82
CA VAL A 337 -5.63 9.95 31.36
C VAL A 337 -5.45 9.01 32.56
N ALA A 338 -6.00 7.80 32.48
CA ALA A 338 -5.79 6.77 33.49
C ALA A 338 -4.32 6.30 33.48
N ASP A 339 -3.71 6.13 34.65
CA ASP A 339 -2.38 5.54 34.75
C ASP A 339 -2.51 4.01 34.69
N SER A 340 -2.06 3.42 33.58
CA SER A 340 -2.19 1.98 33.28
C SER A 340 -1.45 1.06 34.25
N SER A 341 -0.56 1.58 35.10
CA SER A 341 0.09 0.82 36.18
C SER A 341 -0.82 0.60 37.39
N GLU A 342 -1.92 1.34 37.51
CA GLU A 342 -2.95 1.11 38.52
C GLU A 342 -4.03 0.17 37.96
N ALA A 343 -3.63 -1.06 37.62
CA ALA A 343 -4.55 -2.17 37.35
C ALA A 343 -5.45 -2.50 38.58
N ASN A 344 -5.23 -1.83 39.71
CA ASN A 344 -6.06 -1.82 40.90
C ASN A 344 -6.94 -0.56 41.01
N PHE A 345 -7.37 0.03 39.89
CA PHE A 345 -8.58 0.88 39.89
C PHE A 345 -9.78 -0.01 40.27
N HIS A 346 -9.85 -0.31 41.56
CA HIS A 346 -11.01 -0.81 42.24
C HIS A 346 -12.16 0.11 41.87
N LYS A 347 -13.14 -0.44 41.13
CA LYS A 347 -14.60 -0.41 41.34
C LYS A 347 -15.33 0.79 41.96
N GLU A 348 -14.66 1.85 42.40
CA GLU A 348 -15.26 3.00 43.07
C GLU A 348 -15.52 4.12 42.05
N ASP A 349 -16.75 4.07 41.53
CA ASP A 349 -17.60 5.18 41.10
C ASP A 349 -17.33 5.93 39.78
N GLY A 350 -16.34 5.54 38.97
CA GLY A 350 -16.11 6.12 37.64
C GLY A 350 -16.68 5.29 36.47
N PRO A 351 -17.36 5.89 35.46
CA PRO A 351 -17.67 5.19 34.21
C PRO A 351 -16.36 4.82 33.49
N LEU A 352 -16.23 3.54 33.08
CA LEU A 352 -15.08 3.07 32.31
C LEU A 352 -14.90 3.91 31.03
N PRO A 353 -13.66 4.23 30.62
CA PRO A 353 -13.44 4.96 29.39
C PRO A 353 -13.99 4.17 28.19
N ALA A 354 -14.80 4.83 27.37
CA ALA A 354 -15.39 4.24 26.18
C ALA A 354 -14.33 3.90 25.12
N PHE A 355 -13.17 4.57 25.16
CA PHE A 355 -12.11 4.46 24.18
C PHE A 355 -10.76 4.13 24.80
N ILE A 356 -9.99 3.30 24.09
CA ILE A 356 -8.60 2.97 24.37
C ILE A 356 -7.74 3.65 23.30
N TRP A 357 -6.78 4.44 23.74
CA TRP A 357 -5.80 5.11 22.88
C TRP A 357 -4.50 4.30 22.94
N GLU A 358 -4.12 3.74 21.81
CA GLU A 358 -2.85 3.04 21.63
C GLU A 358 -1.93 3.97 20.84
N THR A 359 -0.80 4.38 21.40
CA THR A 359 0.17 5.21 20.68
C THR A 359 1.61 4.74 20.91
N GLY A 360 2.48 5.03 19.98
CA GLY A 360 3.89 4.70 20.12
C GLY A 360 4.66 4.87 18.82
N ILE A 361 5.98 4.82 18.96
CA ILE A 361 6.91 4.81 17.83
C ILE A 361 6.89 3.40 17.23
N VAL A 362 6.45 3.24 16.00
CA VAL A 362 6.29 1.91 15.37
C VAL A 362 7.46 1.54 14.45
N ARG A 363 8.21 2.55 14.00
CA ARG A 363 9.33 2.39 13.07
C ARG A 363 10.32 3.53 13.24
N ILE A 364 11.60 3.18 13.31
CA ILE A 364 12.71 4.12 13.19
C ILE A 364 13.65 3.54 12.13
N GLN A 365 14.07 4.36 11.18
CA GLN A 365 15.01 3.95 10.15
C GLN A 365 15.87 5.12 9.68
N LEU A 366 17.02 4.82 9.08
CA LEU A 366 17.82 5.82 8.35
C LEU A 366 17.52 5.71 6.87
N ARG A 367 17.20 6.86 6.26
CA ARG A 367 16.77 6.91 4.87
C ARG A 367 17.67 7.81 4.05
N GLU A 368 18.19 7.29 2.94
CA GLU A 368 19.06 8.07 2.05
C GLU A 368 18.28 9.21 1.39
N CYS A 369 18.89 10.40 1.37
CA CYS A 369 18.33 11.58 0.73
C CYS A 369 18.68 11.63 -0.77
N LYS A 370 18.11 12.61 -1.48
CA LYS A 370 18.45 12.84 -2.90
C LYS A 370 19.95 13.06 -3.11
N GLU A 371 20.59 13.83 -2.22
CA GLU A 371 22.04 14.01 -2.18
C GLU A 371 22.73 12.71 -1.76
N ARG A 372 23.72 12.27 -2.55
CA ARG A 372 24.36 10.98 -2.36
C ARG A 372 25.13 10.92 -1.04
N GLY A 373 24.98 9.81 -0.31
CA GLY A 373 25.71 9.59 0.94
C GLY A 373 25.21 10.43 2.12
N THR A 374 24.10 11.15 1.97
CA THR A 374 23.39 11.80 3.08
C THR A 374 22.13 11.03 3.45
N PHE A 375 21.77 11.09 4.72
CA PHE A 375 20.70 10.32 5.33
C PHE A 375 19.88 11.22 6.25
N CYS A 376 18.60 10.93 6.37
CA CYS A 376 17.72 11.51 7.36
C CYS A 376 17.20 10.41 8.30
N LEU A 377 16.94 10.80 9.55
CA LEU A 377 16.20 9.96 10.48
C LEU A 377 14.72 9.96 10.07
N GLU A 378 14.20 8.77 9.77
CA GLU A 378 12.78 8.58 9.53
C GLU A 378 12.15 7.89 10.74
N THR A 379 11.20 8.57 11.38
CA THR A 379 10.46 8.07 12.53
C THR A 379 8.97 8.05 12.22
N VAL A 380 8.33 6.91 12.47
CA VAL A 380 6.89 6.77 12.33
C VAL A 380 6.26 6.54 13.69
N VAL A 381 5.35 7.44 14.03
CA VAL A 381 4.49 7.35 15.19
C VAL A 381 3.12 6.90 14.73
N ARG A 382 2.47 6.04 15.50
CA ARG A 382 1.09 5.63 15.26
C ARG A 382 0.21 6.05 16.43
N LEU A 383 -1.00 6.48 16.12
CA LEU A 383 -2.08 6.71 17.07
C LEU A 383 -3.29 5.92 16.62
N ARG A 384 -3.71 4.95 17.42
CA ARG A 384 -4.90 4.14 17.19
C ARG A 384 -5.89 4.35 18.34
N VAL A 385 -7.14 4.63 18.01
CA VAL A 385 -8.23 4.71 18.98
C VAL A 385 -9.20 3.57 18.72
N ARG A 386 -9.49 2.80 19.76
CA ARG A 386 -10.41 1.67 19.74
C ARG A 386 -11.55 1.90 20.70
N GLU A 387 -12.74 1.52 20.30
CA GLU A 387 -13.90 1.43 21.19
C GLU A 387 -13.73 0.20 22.10
N ARG A 388 -13.82 0.39 23.41
CA ARG A 388 -13.53 -0.65 24.40
C ARG A 388 -14.53 -1.80 24.33
N GLN A 389 -15.81 -1.51 24.13
CA GLN A 389 -16.87 -2.53 24.12
C GLN A 389 -16.84 -3.40 22.86
N SER A 390 -16.68 -2.78 21.69
CA SER A 390 -16.73 -3.48 20.41
C SER A 390 -15.34 -3.96 19.93
N GLY A 391 -14.26 -3.42 20.50
CA GLY A 391 -12.89 -3.57 20.00
C GLY A 391 -12.67 -2.91 18.63
N ARG A 392 -13.67 -2.21 18.09
CA ARG A 392 -13.59 -1.59 16.76
C ARG A 392 -12.61 -0.43 16.79
N THR A 393 -11.71 -0.41 15.81
CA THR A 393 -10.83 0.75 15.61
C THR A 393 -11.65 1.86 14.95
N VAL A 394 -11.74 3.01 15.64
CA VAL A 394 -12.49 4.18 15.16
C VAL A 394 -11.57 5.25 14.57
N TYR A 395 -10.29 5.18 14.88
CA TYR A 395 -9.26 6.06 14.34
C TYR A 395 -7.92 5.34 14.34
N ASP A 396 -7.13 5.50 13.29
CA ASP A 396 -5.78 4.94 13.19
C ASP A 396 -4.97 5.82 12.24
N GLU A 397 -4.04 6.60 12.78
CA GLU A 397 -3.21 7.51 12.01
C GLU A 397 -1.73 7.23 12.24
N PHE A 398 -0.96 7.43 11.17
CA PHE A 398 0.49 7.38 11.20
C PHE A 398 1.03 8.77 10.91
N ALA A 399 1.81 9.31 11.84
CA ALA A 399 2.59 10.51 11.63
C ALA A 399 4.03 10.13 11.25
N LEU A 400 4.54 10.75 10.19
CA LEU A 400 5.86 10.49 9.62
C LEU A 400 6.75 11.71 9.76
N TYR A 401 7.78 11.58 10.58
CA TYR A 401 8.92 12.49 10.58
C TYR A 401 9.97 11.98 9.58
N SER A 402 10.19 12.70 8.47
CA SER A 402 11.15 12.33 7.44
C SER A 402 11.55 13.58 6.63
N HIS A 403 12.60 13.49 5.81
CA HIS A 403 12.96 14.58 4.90
C HIS A 403 12.16 14.44 3.59
N PRO A 404 11.57 15.50 3.00
CA PRO A 404 10.75 15.41 1.78
C PRO A 404 11.53 14.93 0.55
N THR A 405 12.85 15.12 0.54
CA THR A 405 13.76 14.61 -0.51
C THR A 405 14.33 13.22 -0.21
N ALA A 406 13.86 12.56 0.85
CA ALA A 406 14.23 11.18 1.13
C ALA A 406 13.81 10.30 -0.06
N ARG A 407 14.72 9.46 -0.53
CA ARG A 407 14.45 8.60 -1.69
C ARG A 407 13.36 7.60 -1.33
N PRO A 408 12.41 7.27 -2.24
CA PRO A 408 11.51 6.13 -2.06
C PRO A 408 12.31 4.91 -1.60
N ASP A 409 11.68 4.04 -0.80
CA ASP A 409 12.31 2.75 -0.45
C ASP A 409 12.72 2.11 -1.77
N PRO A 410 14.03 1.84 -2.00
CA PRO A 410 14.46 1.28 -3.26
C PRO A 410 13.65 -0.01 -3.52
N PHE A 411 13.32 -0.30 -4.77
CA PHE A 411 12.35 -1.34 -5.15
C PHE A 411 11.03 -1.39 -4.35
N SER A 412 10.52 -0.25 -3.84
CA SER A 412 9.07 -0.08 -3.94
C SER A 412 8.80 -0.11 -5.45
N GLU A 413 8.60 -1.32 -6.00
CA GLU A 413 8.10 -1.52 -7.35
C GLU A 413 7.07 -0.43 -7.53
N GLN A 414 7.21 0.44 -8.54
CA GLN A 414 6.06 1.24 -8.92
C GLN A 414 5.11 0.18 -9.48
N PRO A 415 4.21 -0.35 -8.64
CA PRO A 415 3.58 -1.61 -8.98
C PRO A 415 2.49 -1.34 -10.02
N PHE A 416 2.22 -0.06 -10.25
CA PHE A 416 1.26 0.50 -11.16
C PHE A 416 1.97 1.03 -12.38
N ARG A 417 1.44 0.70 -13.56
CA ARG A 417 1.91 1.22 -14.84
C ARG A 417 1.67 2.72 -14.97
N TYR A 418 0.63 3.20 -14.29
CA TYR A 418 0.10 4.54 -14.47
C TYR A 418 0.12 5.38 -13.20
N ALA A 419 0.71 4.93 -12.10
CA ALA A 419 0.78 5.73 -10.87
C ALA A 419 2.18 5.69 -10.25
N ARG A 420 2.68 6.87 -9.91
CA ARG A 420 3.86 7.01 -9.05
C ARG A 420 3.39 6.97 -7.59
N LEU A 421 3.88 5.99 -6.85
CA LEU A 421 3.71 5.95 -5.40
C LEU A 421 4.44 7.15 -4.76
N PRO A 422 3.95 7.64 -3.61
CA PRO A 422 4.71 8.59 -2.82
C PRO A 422 5.98 7.90 -2.30
N ALA A 423 6.99 8.69 -1.92
CA ALA A 423 8.20 8.12 -1.34
C ALA A 423 7.91 7.35 -0.05
N HIS A 424 6.99 7.84 0.77
CA HIS A 424 6.55 7.19 2.00
C HIS A 424 5.34 6.30 1.77
N ARG A 425 4.92 5.57 2.81
CA ARG A 425 3.74 4.73 2.69
C ARG A 425 2.50 5.61 2.59
N THR A 426 1.54 5.14 1.81
CA THR A 426 0.36 5.90 1.38
C THR A 426 -0.65 6.19 2.49
N TYR A 427 -0.47 5.55 3.66
CA TYR A 427 -1.24 5.77 4.88
C TYR A 427 -0.43 6.53 5.95
N GLU A 428 0.77 7.02 5.63
CA GLU A 428 1.61 7.81 6.53
C GLU A 428 1.47 9.30 6.19
N THR A 429 1.09 10.12 7.17
CA THR A 429 0.95 11.57 7.05
C THR A 429 2.30 12.24 7.40
N PRO A 430 2.98 12.91 6.45
CA PRO A 430 4.23 13.61 6.76
C PRO A 430 3.98 14.79 7.71
N LEU A 431 4.84 14.92 8.72
CA LEU A 431 4.86 16.06 9.62
C LEU A 431 5.40 17.32 8.91
N PRO A 432 4.96 18.52 9.32
CA PRO A 432 5.36 19.77 8.67
C PRO A 432 6.85 20.10 8.86
N THR A 433 7.45 19.66 9.96
CA THR A 433 8.87 19.86 10.25
C THR A 433 9.68 18.72 9.63
N PRO A 434 10.51 18.99 8.61
CA PRO A 434 11.26 17.94 7.94
C PRO A 434 12.47 17.51 8.77
N ALA A 435 12.80 16.22 8.72
CA ALA A 435 14.08 15.71 9.25
C ALA A 435 15.25 16.30 8.48
N SER A 436 16.45 16.39 9.07
CA SER A 436 17.65 16.92 8.40
C SER A 436 18.41 15.83 7.62
N CYS A 437 18.88 16.14 6.41
CA CYS A 437 19.80 15.26 5.67
C CYS A 437 21.25 15.53 6.10
N ARG A 438 21.95 14.49 6.56
CA ARG A 438 23.35 14.58 7.04
C ARG A 438 24.18 13.43 6.50
N LYS A 439 25.48 13.62 6.32
CA LYS A 439 26.38 12.49 5.97
C LYS A 439 26.35 11.44 7.07
N LEU A 440 26.44 10.16 6.70
CA LEU A 440 26.38 9.04 7.67
C LEU A 440 27.33 9.21 8.86
N LYS A 441 28.55 9.72 8.60
CA LYS A 441 29.56 9.97 9.64
C LYS A 441 29.08 10.87 10.79
N PHE A 442 28.11 11.76 10.56
CA PHE A 442 27.52 12.58 11.64
C PHE A 442 26.66 11.73 12.58
N TYR A 443 25.91 10.78 12.03
CA TYR A 443 25.19 9.78 12.82
C TYR A 443 26.15 8.77 13.48
N CYS A 444 27.39 8.65 13.02
CA CYS A 444 28.38 7.73 13.61
C CYS A 444 29.40 8.39 14.55
N ALA A 445 29.31 9.70 14.77
CA ALA A 445 30.16 10.41 15.71
C ALA A 445 29.86 10.04 17.17
N GLU A 446 30.80 10.27 18.09
CA GLU A 446 30.61 9.97 19.52
C GLU A 446 29.39 10.71 20.13
N HIS A 447 29.08 11.91 19.63
CA HIS A 447 27.92 12.70 20.06
C HIS A 447 26.61 12.35 19.35
N ALA A 448 26.59 11.29 18.53
CA ALA A 448 25.42 10.94 17.74
C ALA A 448 24.20 10.54 18.60
N ALA A 449 24.40 9.97 19.79
CA ALA A 449 23.32 9.66 20.71
C ALA A 449 22.54 10.92 21.12
N THR A 450 23.24 12.03 21.38
CA THR A 450 22.63 13.32 21.70
C THR A 450 21.87 13.89 20.50
N LEU A 451 22.43 13.79 19.30
CA LEU A 451 21.77 14.24 18.08
C LEU A 451 20.47 13.44 17.82
N LEU A 452 20.52 12.12 17.99
CA LEU A 452 19.37 11.24 17.86
C LEU A 452 18.27 11.59 18.87
N GLN A 453 18.63 11.81 20.13
CA GLN A 453 17.67 12.26 21.14
C GLN A 453 17.06 13.62 20.81
N GLN A 454 17.86 14.56 20.29
CA GLN A 454 17.36 15.87 19.87
C GLN A 454 16.39 15.76 18.71
N GLU A 455 16.70 14.95 17.69
CA GLU A 455 15.79 14.74 16.55
C GLU A 455 14.52 13.98 16.97
N LEU A 456 14.63 12.97 17.84
CA LEU A 456 13.46 12.24 18.36
C LEU A 456 12.55 13.12 19.22
N ARG A 457 13.09 14.12 19.93
CA ARG A 457 12.29 15.11 20.69
C ARG A 457 11.56 16.12 19.80
N GLN A 458 11.97 16.26 18.53
CA GLN A 458 11.27 17.12 17.57
C GLN A 458 10.04 16.43 16.95
N VAL A 459 10.02 15.10 16.96
CA VAL A 459 8.87 14.25 16.56
C VAL A 459 7.78 14.33 17.60
#